data_AF-A0A182SC06-F1
#
_entry.id   AF-A0A182SC06-F1
#
_cell.length_a   1.000
_cell.length_b   1.000
_cell.length_c   1.000
_cell.angle_alpha   90.00
_cell.angle_beta   90.00
_cell.angle_gamma   90.00
#
_symmetry.space_group_name_H-M   'P 1'
#
loop_
_entity.id
_entity.type
_entity.pdbx_description
1 polymer ?
#
loop_
_entity_poly.entity_id
_entity_poly.type
_entity_poly.pdbx_seq_one_letter_code
_entity_poly.pdbx_strand_id
1 'polypeptide(L)'
;MKFSDESDDLADEGITGPERGYQGPEIKFPLDKKELEVIIDLFRKKKNRLHAKYVAGILREATSKLKRLPNLNQASTAISKQVTICGDLHGKLDDLLVVFHKNGLPSPENPYVFNGDFVDRGKKGLEVLLLLLCTFLVFPGGVFLNRGNHEDTVMNARYGFIREVHQKYKHNAERLLKLIDEVYRWLPLGTIVNNRVLVVHGGISDSTDLDLIRSLDRGKVSSS
;
A
#
# COMPACT_ATOMS: atom_id res chain seq x y z
N MET A 1 -28.70 -10.28 21.08
CA MET A 1 -28.51 -11.05 19.83
C MET A 1 -27.05 -10.85 19.43
N LYS A 2 -26.22 -11.89 19.55
CA LYS A 2 -24.80 -11.83 19.18
C LYS A 2 -24.73 -11.83 17.65
N PHE A 3 -24.18 -10.78 17.06
CA PHE A 3 -23.70 -10.85 15.68
C PHE A 3 -22.33 -11.51 15.75
N SER A 4 -22.26 -12.74 15.27
CA SER A 4 -21.00 -13.45 15.03
C SER A 4 -20.27 -12.76 13.89
N ASP A 5 -19.04 -12.33 14.15
CA ASP A 5 -18.06 -11.92 13.15
C ASP A 5 -17.73 -13.14 12.27
N GLU A 6 -18.48 -13.33 11.18
CA GLU A 6 -18.19 -14.35 10.15
C GLU A 6 -17.10 -13.86 9.15
N SER A 7 -16.30 -12.85 9.51
CA SER A 7 -15.30 -12.27 8.59
C SER A 7 -13.85 -12.63 8.90
N ASP A 8 -13.58 -13.32 10.02
CA ASP A 8 -12.22 -13.74 10.41
C ASP A 8 -11.80 -15.12 9.88
N ASP A 9 -12.72 -15.92 9.33
CA ASP A 9 -12.47 -17.34 9.00
C ASP A 9 -11.98 -17.62 7.56
N LEU A 10 -11.83 -16.61 6.69
CA LEU A 10 -11.45 -16.83 5.29
C LEU A 10 -9.94 -16.77 4.98
N ALA A 11 -9.07 -16.49 5.96
CA ALA A 11 -7.74 -15.97 5.66
C ALA A 11 -6.55 -16.93 5.79
N ASP A 12 -6.65 -18.07 6.50
CA ASP A 12 -5.46 -18.93 6.74
C ASP A 12 -5.32 -20.13 5.79
N GLU A 13 -6.29 -20.36 4.90
CA GLU A 13 -6.27 -21.52 3.99
C GLU A 13 -5.32 -21.31 2.79
N GLY A 14 -4.01 -21.43 3.04
CA GLY A 14 -3.14 -22.10 2.09
C GLY A 14 -1.82 -21.44 1.72
N ILE A 15 -1.48 -20.25 2.23
CA ILE A 15 -0.08 -19.78 2.15
C ILE A 15 0.67 -20.41 3.33
N THR A 16 1.34 -21.52 3.06
CA THR A 16 2.12 -22.24 4.07
C THR A 16 3.28 -21.39 4.59
N GLY A 17 3.73 -21.71 5.81
CA GLY A 17 4.92 -21.09 6.40
C GLY A 17 6.19 -21.35 5.60
N PRO A 18 7.29 -20.63 5.91
CA PRO A 18 8.57 -20.85 5.24
C PRO A 18 8.99 -22.33 5.32
N GLU A 19 9.44 -22.89 4.20
CA GLU A 19 9.95 -24.25 4.14
C GLU A 19 11.19 -24.43 5.03
N ARG A 20 11.48 -25.68 5.44
CA ARG A 20 12.72 -26.02 6.15
C ARG A 20 13.92 -25.64 5.28
N GLY A 21 14.60 -24.54 5.62
CA GLY A 21 15.73 -24.00 4.86
C GLY A 21 15.53 -22.59 4.30
N TYR A 22 14.42 -21.90 4.61
CA TYR A 22 14.30 -20.47 4.32
C TYR A 22 15.43 -19.67 5.01
N GLN A 23 16.22 -18.95 4.22
CA GLN A 23 17.34 -18.12 4.71
C GLN A 23 17.05 -16.61 4.69
N GLY A 24 15.81 -16.23 4.37
CA GLY A 24 15.41 -14.83 4.40
C GLY A 24 15.00 -14.37 5.80
N PRO A 25 14.68 -13.08 5.96
CA PRO A 25 14.32 -12.54 7.27
C PRO A 25 12.98 -13.08 7.76
N GLU A 26 12.90 -13.34 9.05
CA GLU A 26 11.64 -13.56 9.72
C GLU A 26 11.03 -12.22 10.15
N ILE A 27 9.85 -11.91 9.62
CA ILE A 27 9.12 -10.68 9.94
C ILE A 27 8.07 -10.97 11.02
N LYS A 28 8.04 -10.12 12.04
CA LYS A 28 7.04 -10.17 13.12
C LYS A 28 5.93 -9.17 12.85
N PHE A 29 4.76 -9.49 13.40
CA PHE A 29 3.55 -8.69 13.30
C PHE A 29 3.00 -8.43 14.72
N PRO A 30 2.48 -7.23 15.05
CA PRO A 30 2.41 -6.06 14.17
C PRO A 30 3.80 -5.51 13.82
N LEU A 31 3.94 -4.90 12.63
CA LEU A 31 5.22 -4.37 12.17
C LEU A 31 5.68 -3.21 13.05
N ASP A 32 6.96 -3.22 13.43
CA ASP A 32 7.63 -2.06 14.00
C ASP A 32 8.74 -1.51 13.08
N LYS A 33 9.43 -0.46 13.55
CA LYS A 33 10.51 0.20 12.80
C LYS A 33 11.68 -0.75 12.49
N LYS A 34 12.00 -1.68 13.38
CA LYS A 34 13.05 -2.69 13.18
C LYS A 34 12.67 -3.64 12.06
N GLU A 35 11.43 -4.13 12.01
CA GLU A 35 10.98 -4.96 10.87
C GLU A 35 11.02 -4.17 9.55
N LEU A 36 10.63 -2.88 9.57
CA LEU A 36 10.73 -2.02 8.39
C LEU A 36 12.17 -1.86 7.90
N GLU A 37 13.13 -1.63 8.80
CA GLU A 37 14.55 -1.53 8.45
C GLU A 37 15.07 -2.83 7.81
N VAL A 38 14.69 -3.99 8.36
CA VAL A 38 15.01 -5.30 7.77
C VAL A 38 14.44 -5.44 6.36
N ILE A 39 13.20 -4.99 6.13
CA ILE A 39 12.54 -5.04 4.81
C ILE A 39 13.23 -4.09 3.81
N ILE A 40 13.58 -2.87 4.24
CA ILE A 40 14.33 -1.91 3.40
C ILE A 40 15.67 -2.49 2.98
N ASP A 41 16.42 -3.06 3.92
CA ASP A 41 17.72 -3.67 3.64
C ASP A 41 17.61 -4.90 2.73
N LEU A 42 16.54 -5.69 2.90
CA LEU A 42 16.24 -6.81 2.02
C LEU A 42 16.01 -6.33 0.58
N PHE A 43 15.19 -5.29 0.39
CA PHE A 43 14.83 -4.77 -0.92
C PHE A 43 15.97 -4.01 -1.61
N ARG A 44 16.89 -3.43 -0.84
CA ARG A 44 18.12 -2.82 -1.36
C ARG A 44 19.09 -3.86 -1.94
N LYS A 45 19.11 -5.08 -1.38
CA LYS A 45 19.98 -6.17 -1.85
C LYS A 45 19.40 -6.80 -3.12
N LYS A 46 20.18 -6.82 -4.20
CA LYS A 46 19.78 -7.46 -5.46
C LYS A 46 19.46 -8.95 -5.22
N LYS A 47 18.33 -9.40 -5.76
CA LYS A 47 17.81 -10.80 -5.77
C LYS A 47 17.13 -11.33 -4.49
N ASN A 48 16.89 -10.50 -3.47
CA ASN A 48 16.15 -10.94 -2.30
C ASN A 48 14.68 -10.51 -2.35
N ARG A 49 13.79 -11.37 -1.82
CA ARG A 49 12.35 -11.15 -1.71
C ARG A 49 11.84 -11.70 -0.39
N LEU A 50 10.73 -11.15 0.11
CA LEU A 50 10.05 -11.68 1.29
C LEU A 50 9.46 -13.07 0.98
N HIS A 51 9.30 -13.88 2.02
CA HIS A 51 8.47 -15.08 1.90
C HIS A 51 7.01 -14.70 1.66
N ALA A 52 6.26 -15.50 0.89
CA ALA A 52 4.84 -15.25 0.59
C ALA A 52 3.98 -15.06 1.86
N LYS A 53 4.31 -15.79 2.94
CA LYS A 53 3.72 -15.62 4.28
C LYS A 53 3.77 -14.17 4.76
N TYR A 54 4.94 -13.54 4.69
CA TYR A 54 5.14 -12.18 5.19
C TYR A 54 4.49 -11.15 4.26
N VAL A 55 4.53 -11.37 2.95
CA VAL A 55 3.78 -10.56 1.98
C VAL A 55 2.29 -10.57 2.31
N ALA A 56 1.71 -11.75 2.51
CA ALA A 56 0.31 -11.89 2.85
C ALA A 56 -0.03 -11.24 4.20
N GLY A 57 0.85 -11.36 5.20
CA GLY A 57 0.69 -10.67 6.49
C GLY A 57 0.62 -9.15 6.35
N ILE A 58 1.56 -8.54 5.60
CA ILE A 58 1.57 -7.10 5.32
C ILE A 58 0.27 -6.67 4.63
N LEU A 59 -0.15 -7.39 3.58
CA LEU A 59 -1.36 -7.07 2.84
C LEU A 59 -2.62 -7.14 3.73
N ARG A 60 -2.74 -8.16 4.58
CA ARG A 60 -3.90 -8.33 5.47
C ARG A 60 -3.96 -7.25 6.55
N GLU A 61 -2.85 -6.94 7.22
CA GLU A 61 -2.81 -5.87 8.22
C GLU A 61 -3.13 -4.52 7.59
N ALA A 62 -2.55 -4.24 6.42
CA ALA A 62 -2.83 -3.03 5.67
C ALA A 62 -4.32 -2.94 5.30
N THR A 63 -4.91 -3.99 4.72
CA THR A 63 -6.34 -4.05 4.40
C THR A 63 -7.20 -3.78 5.63
N SER A 64 -6.90 -4.40 6.77
CA SER A 64 -7.64 -4.20 8.02
C SER A 64 -7.60 -2.75 8.50
N LYS A 65 -6.47 -2.05 8.33
CA LYS A 65 -6.32 -0.63 8.69
C LYS A 65 -6.99 0.28 7.67
N LEU A 66 -6.80 0.03 6.38
CA LEU A 66 -7.37 0.81 5.28
C LEU A 66 -8.90 0.77 5.27
N LYS A 67 -9.53 -0.37 5.58
CA LYS A 67 -10.99 -0.51 5.73
C LYS A 67 -11.61 0.49 6.71
N ARG A 68 -10.86 0.86 7.76
CA ARG A 68 -11.32 1.78 8.81
C ARG A 68 -11.12 3.26 8.46
N LEU A 69 -10.41 3.56 7.37
CA LEU A 69 -10.19 4.94 6.95
C LEU A 69 -11.40 5.51 6.20
N PRO A 70 -11.60 6.83 6.23
CA PRO A 70 -12.52 7.51 5.32
C PRO A 70 -12.01 7.49 3.88
N ASN A 71 -12.85 7.87 2.92
CA ASN A 71 -12.42 8.05 1.53
C ASN A 71 -11.41 9.18 1.35
N LEU A 72 -11.49 10.22 2.20
CA LEU A 72 -10.57 11.34 2.19
C LEU A 72 -9.76 11.36 3.48
N ASN A 73 -8.46 11.12 3.36
CA ASN A 73 -7.54 11.30 4.48
C ASN A 73 -7.46 12.77 4.89
N GLN A 74 -7.08 13.01 6.14
CA GLN A 74 -6.81 14.34 6.67
C GLN A 74 -5.35 14.43 7.10
N ALA A 75 -4.57 15.19 6.34
CA ALA A 75 -3.18 15.48 6.64
C ALA A 75 -3.07 16.90 7.23
N SER A 76 -2.16 17.07 8.18
CA SER A 76 -1.93 18.34 8.86
C SER A 76 -0.45 18.66 8.89
N THR A 77 -0.11 19.92 8.62
CA THR A 77 1.26 20.43 8.80
C THR A 77 1.47 21.04 10.18
N ALA A 78 0.52 20.91 11.12
CA ALA A 78 0.59 21.59 12.41
C ALA A 78 1.83 21.19 13.24
N ILE A 79 2.26 19.92 13.13
CA ILE A 79 3.41 19.37 13.85
C ILE A 79 4.69 19.57 13.04
N SER A 80 4.73 19.02 11.83
CA SER A 80 5.91 18.96 10.96
C SER A 80 6.23 20.29 10.25
N LYS A 81 5.28 21.22 10.17
CA LYS A 81 5.30 22.43 9.32
C LYS A 81 5.38 22.17 7.81
N GLN A 82 5.48 20.91 7.38
CA GLN A 82 5.56 20.49 5.99
C GLN A 82 4.89 19.13 5.76
N VAL A 83 4.45 18.86 4.54
CA VAL A 83 4.02 17.53 4.08
C VAL A 83 4.69 17.29 2.73
N THR A 84 5.29 16.11 2.56
CA THR A 84 5.89 15.71 1.28
C THR A 84 4.85 14.96 0.45
N ILE A 85 4.58 15.44 -0.77
CA ILE A 85 3.65 14.78 -1.70
C ILE A 85 4.47 14.13 -2.81
N CYS A 86 4.33 12.81 -2.95
CA CYS A 86 4.94 12.01 -3.99
C CYS A 86 3.88 11.58 -5.01
N GLY A 87 4.12 11.84 -6.29
CA GLY A 87 3.31 11.31 -7.40
C GLY A 87 3.74 9.89 -7.79
N ASP A 88 3.53 9.56 -9.06
CA ASP A 88 3.68 8.20 -9.60
C ASP A 88 5.07 7.61 -9.36
N LEU A 89 5.10 6.37 -8.86
CA LEU A 89 6.32 5.60 -8.64
C LEU A 89 6.51 4.53 -9.72
N HIS A 90 5.43 3.92 -10.21
CA HIS A 90 5.45 2.91 -11.26
C HIS A 90 6.53 1.84 -11.09
N GLY A 91 6.60 1.25 -9.90
CA GLY A 91 7.56 0.19 -9.58
C GLY A 91 9.03 0.60 -9.64
N LYS A 92 9.35 1.89 -9.51
CA LYS A 92 10.72 2.41 -9.38
C LYS A 92 11.16 2.44 -7.92
N LEU A 93 11.50 1.26 -7.40
CA LEU A 93 11.95 1.09 -6.02
C LEU A 93 13.18 1.96 -5.67
N ASP A 94 14.15 2.05 -6.57
CA ASP A 94 15.37 2.83 -6.31
C ASP A 94 15.05 4.32 -6.09
N ASP A 95 14.09 4.87 -6.83
CA ASP A 95 13.64 6.25 -6.66
C ASP A 95 12.96 6.44 -5.30
N LEU A 96 12.09 5.52 -4.88
CA LEU A 96 11.46 5.55 -3.56
C LEU A 96 12.50 5.50 -2.43
N LEU A 97 13.52 4.64 -2.56
CA LEU A 97 14.61 4.56 -1.59
C LEU A 97 15.45 5.85 -1.56
N VAL A 98 15.65 6.50 -2.70
CA VAL A 98 16.32 7.81 -2.78
C VAL A 98 15.48 8.90 -2.10
N VAL A 99 14.16 8.90 -2.27
CA VAL A 99 13.25 9.83 -1.57
C VAL A 99 13.42 9.67 -0.05
N PHE A 100 13.35 8.44 0.46
CA PHE A 100 13.55 8.19 1.90
C PHE A 100 14.95 8.53 2.39
N HIS A 101 15.98 8.33 1.57
CA HIS A 101 17.34 8.69 1.93
C HIS A 101 17.53 10.21 2.01
N LYS A 102 16.99 10.96 1.05
CA LYS A 102 17.16 12.42 0.98
C LYS A 102 16.25 13.19 1.91
N ASN A 103 14.99 12.78 2.03
CA ASN A 103 13.96 13.50 2.78
C ASN A 103 13.62 12.81 4.12
N GLY A 104 14.33 11.75 4.48
CA GLY A 104 14.12 10.98 5.70
C GLY A 104 12.94 10.01 5.61
N LEU A 105 12.93 9.01 6.49
CA LEU A 105 11.79 8.10 6.60
C LEU A 105 10.53 8.85 7.08
N PRO A 106 9.33 8.34 6.75
CA PRO A 106 8.09 8.90 7.26
C PRO A 106 8.02 8.87 8.78
N SER A 107 7.31 9.83 9.35
CA SER A 107 6.96 9.92 10.76
C SER A 107 5.84 10.96 10.92
N PRO A 108 5.17 11.07 12.07
CA PRO A 108 4.26 12.19 12.34
C PRO A 108 4.93 13.57 12.15
N GLU A 109 6.23 13.67 12.42
CA GLU A 109 7.05 14.87 12.23
C GLU A 109 7.57 15.05 10.80
N ASN A 110 7.44 14.03 9.95
CA ASN A 110 7.83 14.05 8.53
C ASN A 110 6.79 13.31 7.67
N PRO A 111 5.58 13.89 7.50
CA PRO A 111 4.46 13.19 6.88
C PRO A 111 4.57 13.15 5.35
N TYR A 112 4.14 12.01 4.78
CA TYR A 112 4.10 11.77 3.34
C TYR A 112 2.69 11.49 2.82
N VAL A 113 2.38 12.01 1.63
CA VAL A 113 1.23 11.60 0.81
C VAL A 113 1.77 10.94 -0.46
N PHE A 114 1.44 9.68 -0.69
CA PHE A 114 1.72 8.98 -1.94
C PHE A 114 0.45 8.92 -2.79
N ASN A 115 0.51 9.57 -3.95
CA ASN A 115 -0.67 9.91 -4.73
C ASN A 115 -0.92 8.94 -5.90
N GLY A 116 -1.10 7.65 -5.60
CA GLY A 116 -1.42 6.61 -6.58
C GLY A 116 -0.27 6.19 -7.48
N ASP A 117 -0.55 5.23 -8.37
CA ASP A 117 0.36 4.72 -9.40
C ASP A 117 1.68 4.19 -8.83
N PHE A 118 1.54 3.31 -7.84
CA PHE A 118 2.65 2.67 -7.15
C PHE A 118 3.27 1.57 -8.01
N VAL A 119 2.42 0.85 -8.75
CA VAL A 119 2.75 -0.36 -9.49
C VAL A 119 2.76 -0.14 -11.00
N ASP A 120 2.96 -1.23 -11.74
CA ASP A 120 3.07 -1.28 -13.21
C ASP A 120 4.27 -0.51 -13.81
N ARG A 121 4.57 -0.79 -15.09
CA ARG A 121 5.69 -0.26 -15.90
C ARG A 121 7.09 -0.63 -15.41
N GLY A 122 7.38 -0.48 -14.12
CA GLY A 122 8.61 -0.91 -13.47
C GLY A 122 8.66 -2.42 -13.20
N LYS A 123 9.83 -2.91 -12.77
CA LYS A 123 10.06 -4.34 -12.44
C LYS A 123 9.95 -4.66 -10.94
N LYS A 124 9.71 -3.62 -10.14
CA LYS A 124 9.72 -3.64 -8.68
C LYS A 124 8.42 -3.06 -8.10
N GLY A 125 7.31 -3.24 -8.82
CA GLY A 125 6.00 -2.77 -8.38
C GLY A 125 5.62 -3.36 -7.02
N LEU A 126 5.89 -4.66 -6.82
CA LEU A 126 5.48 -5.34 -5.59
C LEU A 126 6.31 -4.87 -4.40
N GLU A 127 7.62 -4.66 -4.57
CA GLU A 127 8.47 -4.11 -3.52
C GLU A 127 8.09 -2.67 -3.18
N VAL A 128 7.72 -1.84 -4.17
CA VAL A 128 7.20 -0.48 -3.93
C VAL A 128 5.91 -0.55 -3.13
N LEU A 129 4.91 -1.32 -3.59
CA LEU A 129 3.65 -1.47 -2.88
C LEU A 129 3.87 -1.92 -1.43
N LEU A 130 4.65 -2.99 -1.23
CA LEU A 130 4.92 -3.52 0.11
C LEU A 130 5.63 -2.50 1.00
N LEU A 131 6.60 -1.77 0.48
CA LEU A 131 7.33 -0.78 1.27
C LEU A 131 6.42 0.38 1.69
N LEU A 132 5.54 0.86 0.79
CA LEU A 132 4.53 1.87 1.12
C LEU A 132 3.59 1.38 2.22
N LEU A 133 3.06 0.16 2.10
CA LEU A 133 2.19 -0.44 3.11
C LEU A 133 2.90 -0.62 4.45
N CYS A 134 4.15 -1.07 4.47
CA CYS A 134 4.94 -1.18 5.69
C CYS A 134 5.13 0.18 6.36
N THR A 135 5.48 1.23 5.60
CA THR A 135 5.60 2.58 6.18
C THR A 135 4.27 3.11 6.69
N PHE A 136 3.16 2.81 6.02
CA PHE A 136 1.81 3.13 6.49
C PHE A 136 1.44 2.43 7.80
N LEU A 137 1.80 1.16 7.95
CA LEU A 137 1.55 0.38 9.16
C LEU A 137 2.43 0.85 10.34
N VAL A 138 3.70 1.16 10.07
CA VAL A 138 4.70 1.52 11.10
C VAL A 138 4.57 2.98 11.55
N PHE A 139 4.10 3.88 10.69
CA PHE A 139 3.96 5.31 11.00
C PHE A 139 2.50 5.79 10.91
N PRO A 140 1.61 5.38 11.84
CA PRO A 140 0.25 5.93 11.92
C PRO A 140 0.26 7.46 11.94
N GLY A 141 -0.47 8.10 11.03
CA GLY A 141 -0.51 9.56 10.89
C GLY A 141 0.70 10.19 10.19
N GLY A 142 1.73 9.41 9.86
CA GLY A 142 2.90 9.86 9.09
C GLY A 142 2.87 9.50 7.60
N VAL A 143 1.98 8.60 7.18
CA VAL A 143 1.85 8.18 5.78
C VAL A 143 0.38 8.13 5.37
N PHE A 144 0.08 8.76 4.24
CA PHE A 144 -1.23 8.76 3.60
C PHE A 144 -1.08 8.19 2.19
N LEU A 145 -1.92 7.21 1.85
CA LEU A 145 -1.92 6.56 0.54
C LEU A 145 -3.24 6.91 -0.17
N ASN A 146 -3.14 7.40 -1.40
CA ASN A 146 -4.29 7.60 -2.27
C ASN A 146 -4.27 6.53 -3.38
N ARG A 147 -5.45 6.10 -3.83
CA ARG A 147 -5.62 5.19 -4.96
C ARG A 147 -5.36 5.92 -6.27
N GLY A 148 -4.50 5.35 -7.13
CA GLY A 148 -4.35 5.72 -8.53
C GLY A 148 -5.15 4.80 -9.46
N ASN A 149 -5.07 5.05 -10.77
CA ASN A 149 -5.80 4.21 -11.74
C ASN A 149 -5.07 2.89 -12.01
N HIS A 150 -3.77 2.80 -11.74
CA HIS A 150 -3.00 1.56 -11.82
C HIS A 150 -3.20 0.63 -10.61
N GLU A 151 -3.86 1.07 -9.53
CA GLU A 151 -4.33 0.20 -8.45
C GLU A 151 -5.65 -0.48 -8.84
N ASP A 152 -5.60 -1.21 -9.97
CA ASP A 152 -6.69 -1.89 -10.63
C ASP A 152 -6.23 -3.16 -11.33
N THR A 153 -6.97 -4.26 -11.13
CA THR A 153 -6.64 -5.56 -11.70
C THR A 153 -6.61 -5.53 -13.24
N VAL A 154 -7.47 -4.74 -13.90
CA VAL A 154 -7.49 -4.62 -15.37
C VAL A 154 -6.22 -3.92 -15.86
N MET A 155 -5.80 -2.84 -15.19
CA MET A 155 -4.56 -2.15 -15.54
C MET A 155 -3.34 -3.03 -15.30
N ASN A 156 -3.30 -3.75 -14.18
CA ASN A 156 -2.18 -4.62 -13.84
C ASN A 156 -2.02 -5.80 -14.81
N ALA A 157 -3.12 -6.31 -15.37
CA ALA A 157 -3.07 -7.33 -16.42
C ALA A 157 -2.39 -6.79 -17.69
N ARG A 158 -2.69 -5.53 -18.05
CA ARG A 158 -2.18 -4.88 -19.26
C ARG A 158 -0.74 -4.40 -19.11
N TYR A 159 -0.37 -3.86 -17.96
CA TYR A 159 0.90 -3.15 -17.75
C TYR A 159 1.95 -3.93 -16.95
N GLY A 160 1.65 -5.19 -16.62
CA GLY A 160 2.64 -6.20 -16.30
C GLY A 160 2.82 -6.51 -14.83
N PHE A 161 2.12 -5.83 -13.92
CA PHE A 161 2.20 -6.14 -12.49
C PHE A 161 1.68 -7.54 -12.15
N ILE A 162 0.60 -8.03 -12.79
CA ILE A 162 0.15 -9.43 -12.61
C ILE A 162 1.30 -10.40 -12.96
N ARG A 163 1.94 -10.19 -14.12
CA ARG A 163 3.07 -11.01 -14.56
C ARG A 163 4.25 -10.93 -13.58
N GLU A 164 4.52 -9.78 -13.00
CA GLU A 164 5.55 -9.60 -11.97
C GLU A 164 5.27 -10.49 -10.75
N VAL A 165 4.04 -10.47 -10.23
CA VAL A 165 3.64 -11.28 -9.07
C VAL A 165 3.73 -12.77 -9.37
N HIS A 166 3.29 -13.22 -10.56
CA HIS A 166 3.45 -14.62 -10.99
C HIS A 166 4.90 -15.08 -11.06
N GLN A 167 5.78 -14.26 -11.64
CA GLN A 167 7.20 -14.58 -11.72
C GLN A 167 7.85 -14.67 -10.34
N LYS A 168 7.43 -13.81 -9.40
CA LYS A 168 7.99 -13.77 -8.04
C LYS A 168 7.41 -14.84 -7.13
N TYR A 169 6.12 -15.18 -7.24
CA TYR A 169 5.45 -16.01 -6.23
C TYR A 169 4.74 -17.26 -6.77
N LYS A 170 4.98 -17.68 -8.03
CA LYS A 170 4.55 -18.97 -8.61
C LYS A 170 3.22 -19.49 -8.02
N HIS A 171 3.28 -20.51 -7.15
CA HIS A 171 2.12 -21.18 -6.55
C HIS A 171 1.25 -20.30 -5.63
N ASN A 172 1.80 -19.22 -5.09
CA ASN A 172 1.11 -18.27 -4.22
C ASN A 172 0.61 -17.02 -4.96
N ALA A 173 0.92 -16.86 -6.26
CA ALA A 173 0.63 -15.64 -7.00
C ALA A 173 -0.85 -15.27 -6.99
N GLU A 174 -1.75 -16.21 -7.30
CA GLU A 174 -3.21 -15.99 -7.30
C GLU A 174 -3.74 -15.52 -5.95
N ARG A 175 -3.25 -16.13 -4.86
CA ARG A 175 -3.66 -15.75 -3.51
C ARG A 175 -3.18 -14.35 -3.15
N LEU A 176 -1.93 -14.03 -3.51
CA LEU A 176 -1.38 -12.70 -3.28
C LEU A 176 -2.08 -11.63 -4.13
N LEU A 177 -2.42 -11.93 -5.38
CA LEU A 177 -3.16 -11.01 -6.26
C LEU A 177 -4.56 -10.71 -5.70
N LYS A 178 -5.25 -11.71 -5.14
CA LYS A 178 -6.53 -11.48 -4.43
C LYS A 178 -6.37 -10.54 -3.23
N LEU A 179 -5.33 -10.74 -2.41
CA LEU A 179 -5.05 -9.87 -1.26
C LEU A 179 -4.65 -8.45 -1.68
N ILE A 180 -3.91 -8.32 -2.78
CA ILE A 180 -3.56 -7.01 -3.37
C ILE A 180 -4.82 -6.29 -3.86
N ASP A 181 -5.71 -6.99 -4.57
CA ASP A 181 -6.98 -6.43 -5.04
C ASP A 181 -7.86 -5.97 -3.85
N GLU A 182 -7.83 -6.71 -2.73
CA GLU A 182 -8.44 -6.24 -1.48
C GLU A 182 -7.80 -4.95 -0.96
N VAL A 183 -6.48 -4.85 -0.93
CA VAL A 183 -5.80 -3.61 -0.52
C VAL A 183 -6.26 -2.43 -1.38
N TYR A 184 -6.25 -2.60 -2.71
CA TYR A 184 -6.61 -1.53 -3.66
C TYR A 184 -8.03 -1.02 -3.46
N ARG A 185 -8.99 -1.92 -3.24
CA ARG A 185 -10.39 -1.57 -2.97
C ARG A 185 -10.56 -0.65 -1.75
N TRP A 186 -9.65 -0.73 -0.78
CA TRP A 186 -9.76 0.03 0.47
C TRP A 186 -8.84 1.24 0.56
N LEU A 187 -7.99 1.48 -0.44
CA LEU A 187 -7.20 2.71 -0.51
C LEU A 187 -8.11 3.94 -0.54
N PRO A 188 -7.83 4.97 0.29
CA PRO A 188 -8.49 6.27 0.20
C PRO A 188 -8.40 6.87 -1.21
N LEU A 189 -9.41 7.65 -1.60
CA LEU A 189 -9.51 8.26 -2.92
C LEU A 189 -8.76 9.60 -3.02
N GLY A 190 -8.40 10.19 -1.88
CA GLY A 190 -7.68 11.44 -1.82
C GLY A 190 -7.25 11.81 -0.41
N THR A 191 -6.52 12.92 -0.32
CA THR A 191 -6.06 13.50 0.94
C THR A 191 -6.33 14.99 0.95
N ILE A 192 -6.92 15.50 2.03
CA ILE A 192 -7.06 16.93 2.28
C ILE A 192 -5.93 17.36 3.21
N VAL A 193 -5.14 18.35 2.79
CA VAL A 193 -4.07 18.95 3.60
C VAL A 193 -4.57 20.27 4.20
N ASN A 194 -4.49 20.40 5.53
CA ASN A 194 -4.86 21.60 6.28
C ASN A 194 -6.27 22.16 5.96
N ASN A 195 -7.22 21.31 5.59
CA ASN A 195 -8.56 21.70 5.14
C ASN A 195 -8.56 22.70 3.97
N ARG A 196 -7.50 22.73 3.15
CA ARG A 196 -7.31 23.73 2.09
C ARG A 196 -6.91 23.14 0.75
N VAL A 197 -6.05 22.12 0.74
CA VAL A 197 -5.52 21.54 -0.49
C VAL A 197 -6.04 20.12 -0.64
N LEU A 198 -6.76 19.85 -1.73
CA LEU A 198 -7.15 18.49 -2.09
C LEU A 198 -6.07 17.86 -2.99
N VAL A 199 -5.61 16.68 -2.61
CA VAL A 199 -4.66 15.86 -3.37
C VAL A 199 -5.39 14.59 -3.82
N VAL A 200 -5.49 14.42 -5.13
CA VAL A 200 -6.07 13.25 -5.82
C VAL A 200 -5.15 12.85 -6.97
N HIS A 201 -5.15 11.57 -7.35
CA HIS A 201 -4.25 11.07 -8.40
C HIS A 201 -4.59 11.62 -9.79
N GLY A 202 -5.84 11.47 -10.21
CA GLY A 202 -6.33 12.03 -11.47
C GLY A 202 -6.74 13.49 -11.33
N GLY A 203 -8.02 13.76 -11.49
CA GLY A 203 -8.60 15.10 -11.37
C GLY A 203 -10.03 15.07 -10.88
N ILE A 204 -10.59 16.27 -10.71
CA ILE A 204 -11.98 16.48 -10.30
C ILE A 204 -12.79 16.75 -11.58
N SER A 205 -13.92 16.07 -11.76
CA SER A 205 -14.89 16.40 -12.82
C SER A 205 -15.67 17.67 -12.43
N ASP A 206 -16.18 18.43 -13.39
CA ASP A 206 -17.01 19.64 -13.15
C ASP A 206 -18.25 19.38 -12.26
N SER A 207 -18.66 18.11 -12.16
CA SER A 207 -19.78 17.65 -11.34
C SER A 207 -19.40 17.09 -9.96
N THR A 208 -18.11 17.09 -9.61
CA THR A 208 -17.61 16.44 -8.39
C THR A 208 -17.40 17.44 -7.27
N ASP A 209 -18.08 17.23 -6.14
CA ASP A 209 -17.81 17.92 -4.89
C ASP A 209 -17.17 16.98 -3.86
N LEU A 210 -16.73 17.53 -2.72
CA LEU A 210 -16.09 16.74 -1.66
C LEU A 210 -17.07 15.77 -0.98
N ASP A 211 -18.36 16.09 -0.95
CA ASP A 211 -19.36 15.27 -0.27
C ASP A 211 -19.72 14.04 -1.09
N LEU A 212 -19.73 14.17 -2.42
CA LEU A 212 -19.76 13.06 -3.35
C LEU A 212 -18.60 12.12 -3.07
N ILE A 213 -17.35 12.61 -3.03
CA ILE A 213 -16.19 11.75 -2.77
C ILE A 213 -16.29 11.06 -1.40
N ARG A 214 -16.80 11.75 -0.37
CA ARG A 214 -17.00 11.17 0.98
C ARG A 214 -18.06 10.08 1.01
N SER A 215 -19.10 10.19 0.18
CA SER A 215 -20.25 9.27 0.15
C SER A 215 -20.06 8.04 -0.73
N LEU A 216 -19.02 8.01 -1.59
CA LEU A 216 -18.74 6.86 -2.44
C LEU A 216 -18.49 5.58 -1.63
N ASP A 217 -19.11 4.48 -2.04
CA ASP A 217 -18.76 3.14 -1.57
C ASP A 217 -17.48 2.68 -2.27
N ARG A 218 -16.31 3.08 -1.75
CA ARG A 218 -15.01 2.84 -2.41
C ARG A 218 -14.71 1.36 -2.64
N GLY A 219 -15.31 0.46 -1.86
CA GLY A 219 -15.17 -0.99 -2.04
C GLY A 219 -15.78 -1.52 -3.35
N LYS A 220 -16.66 -0.74 -3.99
CA LYS A 220 -17.32 -1.06 -5.27
C LYS A 220 -16.87 -0.17 -6.43
N VAL A 221 -16.02 0.81 -6.18
CA VAL A 221 -15.51 1.70 -7.23
C VAL A 221 -14.43 0.97 -8.01
N SER A 222 -14.73 0.66 -9.28
CA SER A 222 -13.74 0.23 -10.27
C SER A 222 -13.02 1.43 -10.86
N SER A 223 -11.76 1.26 -11.22
CA SER A 223 -11.02 2.32 -11.92
C SER A 223 -11.61 2.46 -13.31
N SER A 224 -11.99 3.69 -13.68
CA SER A 224 -12.62 4.02 -14.98
C SER A 224 -11.57 4.23 -16.06
#